data_AF-A0A8T6WG62-F1
#
_entry.id   AF-A0A8T6WG62-F1
#
_cell.length_a   1.000
_cell.length_b   1.000
_cell.length_c   1.000
_cell.angle_alpha   90.00
_cell.angle_beta   90.00
_cell.angle_gamma   90.00
#
_symmetry.space_group_name_H-M   'P 1'
#
loop_
_entity.id
_entity.type
_entity.pdbx_description
1 polymer ?
#
loop_
_entity_poly.entity_id
_entity_poly.type
_entity_poly.pdbx_seq_one_letter_code
_entity_poly.pdbx_strand_id
1 'polypeptide(L)'
;YYGVNSSLNVVNATYNYWGDPTGPGGEGPGTGDNITENVLYLPWLKAPYPQYPYVHILNPREGAVVSTMTVTIEWYADAVPEIYEYLVKIDDGDWQFAGGTDLTLNDLTDAEHTVHVKVITVEGKTGVDSVTFRAEDLLAQISQRLDDINNTLYGKIQDLLSTVNRMNATLYDRTTEILDAVSSVNETVLSQTVELLTRIDVVNATLYEKQVDLLNTIYEVNATLYTQVVSILIGVEDVSATVYEKTVDILTAIGATVTSPVSGEVLTTDTVTVEWAGITVPNIVVSYAVRLDDDAWQPVGDDTKYTFSNVADGQHNVTVKGVNTVGNEVQMSVTFNVSTGAGGLSTTLIAGIGGIVTVVVVAVAIYFLKIRKGAATTG
;
A
#
# COMPACT_ATOMS: atom_id res chain seq x y z
N TYR A 1 90.43 3.09 113.39
CA TYR A 1 89.98 2.90 112.01
C TYR A 1 89.28 4.19 111.59
N TYR A 2 89.58 4.71 110.40
CA TYR A 2 88.87 5.87 109.82
C TYR A 2 87.97 5.34 108.70
N GLY A 3 86.73 5.84 108.60
CA GLY A 3 85.84 5.57 107.47
C GLY A 3 86.34 6.22 106.19
N VAL A 4 86.83 7.46 106.28
CA VAL A 4 87.57 8.14 105.21
C VAL A 4 88.73 8.92 105.82
N ASN A 5 89.96 8.67 105.34
CA ASN A 5 91.15 9.39 105.76
C ASN A 5 91.76 10.12 104.55
N SER A 6 91.75 11.45 104.61
CA SER A 6 92.44 12.31 103.65
C SER A 6 93.17 13.44 104.37
N SER A 7 94.48 13.57 104.11
CA SER A 7 95.36 14.55 104.73
C SER A 7 95.78 15.71 103.81
N LEU A 8 95.42 15.67 102.52
CA LEU A 8 95.90 16.64 101.52
C LEU A 8 94.82 17.17 100.58
N ASN A 9 93.75 16.41 100.32
CA ASN A 9 92.69 16.80 99.38
C ASN A 9 91.31 16.69 100.04
N VAL A 10 90.44 17.65 99.74
CA VAL A 10 89.04 17.58 100.18
C VAL A 10 88.32 16.44 99.45
N VAL A 11 87.82 15.44 100.20
CA VAL A 11 87.04 14.32 99.67
C VAL A 11 85.55 14.58 99.89
N ASN A 12 84.75 14.53 98.81
CA ASN A 12 83.30 14.61 98.93
C ASN A 12 82.72 13.22 99.23
N ALA A 13 82.26 13.03 100.47
CA ALA A 13 81.56 11.84 100.94
C ALA A 13 80.18 12.21 101.51
N THR A 14 79.55 13.25 100.93
CA THR A 14 78.16 13.58 101.20
C THR A 14 77.24 12.44 100.74
N TYR A 15 76.08 12.30 101.37
CA TYR A 15 75.14 11.20 101.15
C TYR A 15 75.71 9.80 101.43
N ASN A 16 76.67 9.69 102.34
CA ASN A 16 77.11 8.40 102.87
C ASN A 16 76.50 8.11 104.25
N TYR A 17 76.32 6.84 104.60
CA TYR A 17 76.01 6.41 105.97
C TYR A 17 77.29 6.00 106.67
N TRP A 18 77.59 6.67 107.76
CA TRP A 18 78.86 6.51 108.48
C TRP A 18 78.78 5.43 109.57
N GLY A 19 77.95 4.41 109.39
CA GLY A 19 77.72 3.40 110.44
C GLY A 19 76.80 3.85 111.58
N ASP A 20 76.54 5.16 111.73
CA ASP A 20 75.69 5.74 112.77
C ASP A 20 74.80 6.91 112.27
N PRO A 21 73.53 7.02 112.69
CA PRO A 21 72.61 8.11 112.32
C PRO A 21 73.11 9.51 112.69
N THR A 22 73.94 9.62 113.73
CA THR A 22 74.50 10.90 114.20
C THR A 22 75.58 11.47 113.27
N GLY A 23 76.04 10.70 112.28
CA GLY A 23 77.04 11.11 111.29
C GLY A 23 78.44 10.59 111.61
N PRO A 24 79.45 11.00 110.84
CA PRO A 24 80.82 10.53 111.05
C PRO A 24 81.39 11.02 112.38
N GLY A 25 82.27 10.23 112.99
CA GLY A 25 83.05 10.61 114.16
C GLY A 25 84.38 11.28 113.84
N GLY A 26 85.22 11.54 114.84
CA GLY A 26 86.48 12.27 114.68
C GLY A 26 86.23 13.76 114.50
N GLU A 27 86.48 14.29 113.31
CA GLU A 27 86.18 15.69 112.94
C GLU A 27 84.71 15.92 112.51
N GLY A 28 83.91 14.85 112.51
CA GLY A 28 82.47 14.90 112.31
C GLY A 28 81.68 15.02 113.62
N PRO A 29 80.39 15.40 113.57
CA PRO A 29 79.58 15.67 114.76
C PRO A 29 79.00 14.42 115.44
N GLY A 30 79.24 13.22 114.91
CA GLY A 30 78.57 11.97 115.32
C GLY A 30 79.48 10.92 115.93
N THR A 31 78.92 9.72 116.13
CA THR A 31 79.59 8.52 116.66
C THR A 31 79.90 7.46 115.61
N GLY A 32 79.63 7.76 114.35
CA GLY A 32 79.94 6.88 113.22
C GLY A 32 81.43 6.78 112.92
N ASP A 33 81.76 6.13 111.81
CA ASP A 33 83.12 5.95 111.34
C ASP A 33 83.86 7.28 111.25
N ASN A 34 85.06 7.32 111.85
CA ASN A 34 85.82 8.56 111.97
C ASN A 34 86.26 9.11 110.61
N ILE A 35 86.21 10.43 110.46
CA ILE A 35 86.76 11.15 109.31
C ILE A 35 87.89 12.10 109.73
N THR A 36 88.68 12.55 108.77
CA THR A 36 89.67 13.64 108.94
C THR A 36 89.09 15.00 108.52
N GLU A 37 89.80 16.08 108.83
CA GLU A 37 89.39 17.48 108.57
C GLU A 37 89.05 17.79 107.10
N ASN A 38 89.62 17.03 106.15
CA ASN A 38 89.46 17.25 104.71
C ASN A 38 88.36 16.37 104.09
N VAL A 39 87.28 16.07 104.82
CA VAL A 39 86.14 15.28 104.31
C VAL A 39 84.87 16.13 104.36
N LEU A 40 84.20 16.30 103.22
CA LEU A 40 82.84 16.86 103.17
C LEU A 40 81.83 15.74 103.42
N TYR A 41 81.06 15.87 104.49
CA TYR A 41 80.12 14.84 104.94
C TYR A 41 78.69 15.35 105.12
N LEU A 42 78.42 16.64 104.92
CA LEU A 42 77.10 17.24 105.05
C LEU A 42 76.44 17.44 103.68
N PRO A 43 75.21 16.95 103.45
CA PRO A 43 74.43 16.09 104.35
C PRO A 43 74.98 14.64 104.37
N TRP A 44 74.80 13.94 105.48
CA TRP A 44 75.01 12.48 105.55
C TRP A 44 73.67 11.75 105.60
N LEU A 45 73.68 10.46 105.27
CA LEU A 45 72.50 9.61 105.43
C LEU A 45 72.35 9.28 106.92
N LYS A 46 71.13 9.44 107.45
CA LYS A 46 70.83 9.06 108.85
C LYS A 46 70.55 7.56 109.03
N ALA A 47 70.68 6.77 107.97
CA ALA A 47 70.50 5.32 107.95
C ALA A 47 71.33 4.75 106.79
N PRO A 48 71.75 3.47 106.83
CA PRO A 48 72.44 2.84 105.71
C PRO A 48 71.56 2.91 104.45
N TYR A 49 72.18 2.87 103.26
CA TYR A 49 71.40 2.70 102.04
C TYR A 49 70.51 1.46 102.21
N PRO A 50 69.19 1.57 101.95
CA PRO A 50 68.28 0.47 102.19
C PRO A 50 68.77 -0.80 101.50
N GLN A 51 69.10 -1.84 102.28
CA GLN A 51 69.40 -3.17 101.75
C GLN A 51 68.09 -3.92 101.45
N TYR A 52 67.21 -3.30 100.67
CA TYR A 52 66.05 -3.95 100.12
C TYR A 52 66.39 -4.43 98.71
N PRO A 53 65.92 -5.62 98.33
CA PRO A 53 66.10 -6.07 96.96
C PRO A 53 65.34 -5.12 96.00
N TYR A 54 66.02 -4.69 94.95
CA TYR A 54 65.49 -3.86 93.88
C TYR A 54 65.08 -4.74 92.71
N VAL A 55 63.96 -4.41 92.08
CA VAL A 55 63.49 -5.03 90.84
C VAL A 55 62.89 -3.95 89.94
N HIS A 56 63.10 -4.06 88.64
CA HIS A 56 62.54 -3.18 87.63
C HIS A 56 62.16 -3.96 86.37
N ILE A 57 60.89 -3.88 85.97
CA ILE A 57 60.38 -4.54 84.76
C ILE A 57 60.84 -3.77 83.52
N LEU A 58 61.47 -4.47 82.58
CA LEU A 58 62.00 -3.94 81.32
C LEU A 58 61.00 -4.12 80.16
N ASN A 59 60.30 -5.27 80.14
CA ASN A 59 59.29 -5.61 79.16
C ASN A 59 58.13 -6.38 79.83
N PRO A 60 56.87 -6.11 79.49
CA PRO A 60 56.38 -4.96 78.72
C PRO A 60 56.69 -3.63 79.42
N ARG A 61 56.58 -2.52 78.69
CA ARG A 61 56.64 -1.16 79.26
C ARG A 61 55.27 -0.75 79.80
N GLU A 62 55.26 0.19 80.73
CA GLU A 62 54.01 0.81 81.22
C GLU A 62 53.17 1.36 80.06
N GLY A 63 51.93 0.90 79.98
CA GLY A 63 50.97 1.24 78.93
C GLY A 63 51.24 0.62 77.56
N ALA A 64 52.12 -0.38 77.45
CA ALA A 64 52.38 -1.04 76.17
C ALA A 64 51.12 -1.76 75.64
N VAL A 65 50.92 -1.74 74.33
CA VAL A 65 49.90 -2.55 73.65
C VAL A 65 50.62 -3.65 72.87
N VAL A 66 50.27 -4.90 73.13
CA VAL A 66 50.85 -6.09 72.48
C VAL A 66 49.79 -6.85 71.72
N SER A 67 50.08 -7.21 70.47
CA SER A 67 49.13 -7.89 69.57
C SER A 67 49.17 -9.42 69.69
N THR A 68 49.45 -9.93 70.90
CA THR A 68 49.66 -11.34 71.19
C THR A 68 49.09 -11.67 72.56
N MET A 69 48.53 -12.87 72.70
CA MET A 69 48.06 -13.42 73.99
C MET A 69 49.18 -14.16 74.75
N THR A 70 50.39 -14.16 74.19
CA THR A 70 51.60 -14.67 74.82
C THR A 70 52.62 -13.54 74.92
N VAL A 71 53.03 -13.21 76.14
CA VAL A 71 53.92 -12.08 76.43
C VAL A 71 55.06 -12.54 77.34
N THR A 72 56.29 -12.29 76.91
CA THR A 72 57.48 -12.52 77.74
C THR A 72 57.75 -11.28 78.58
N ILE A 73 57.68 -11.46 79.89
CA ILE A 73 58.03 -10.45 80.87
C ILE A 73 59.53 -10.55 81.13
N GLU A 74 60.23 -9.42 81.12
CA GLU A 74 61.67 -9.34 81.37
C GLU A 74 61.92 -8.28 82.44
N TRP A 75 62.82 -8.54 83.38
CA TRP A 75 63.16 -7.59 84.44
C TRP A 75 64.65 -7.58 84.77
N TYR A 76 65.07 -6.51 85.43
CA TYR A 76 66.35 -6.40 86.10
C TYR A 76 66.13 -6.44 87.61
N ALA A 77 67.00 -7.11 88.35
CA ALA A 77 66.96 -7.13 89.81
C ALA A 77 68.37 -7.11 90.41
N ASP A 78 68.50 -6.51 91.58
CA ASP A 78 69.74 -6.44 92.37
C ASP A 78 69.41 -6.51 93.86
N ALA A 79 70.20 -7.24 94.65
CA ALA A 79 69.93 -7.41 96.08
C ALA A 79 71.18 -7.75 96.92
N VAL A 80 71.13 -7.35 98.18
CA VAL A 80 72.10 -7.75 99.22
C VAL A 80 71.34 -8.18 100.49
N PRO A 81 71.60 -9.38 101.05
CA PRO A 81 72.39 -10.48 100.48
C PRO A 81 71.71 -11.11 99.24
N GLU A 82 72.36 -12.13 98.65
CA GLU A 82 71.99 -12.78 97.38
C GLU A 82 70.47 -13.03 97.21
N ILE A 83 70.02 -12.88 95.95
CA ILE A 83 68.64 -13.18 95.55
C ILE A 83 68.40 -14.68 95.70
N TYR A 84 67.34 -15.03 96.44
CA TYR A 84 66.91 -16.41 96.62
C TYR A 84 65.92 -16.85 95.55
N GLU A 85 64.92 -16.01 95.26
CA GLU A 85 63.86 -16.35 94.30
C GLU A 85 63.23 -15.13 93.64
N TYR A 86 62.74 -15.36 92.42
CA TYR A 86 61.85 -14.46 91.71
C TYR A 86 60.44 -15.06 91.68
N LEU A 87 59.46 -14.24 92.02
CA LEU A 87 58.05 -14.58 91.91
C LEU A 87 57.39 -13.59 90.96
N VAL A 88 56.57 -14.08 90.04
CA VAL A 88 55.75 -13.25 89.16
C VAL A 88 54.30 -13.53 89.45
N LYS A 89 53.43 -12.52 89.40
CA LYS A 89 51.99 -12.75 89.27
C LYS A 89 51.42 -11.82 88.22
N ILE A 90 50.33 -12.23 87.61
CA ILE A 90 49.55 -11.39 86.70
C ILE A 90 48.20 -11.10 87.36
N ASP A 91 47.78 -9.85 87.27
CA ASP A 91 46.57 -9.31 87.87
C ASP A 91 46.45 -9.72 89.35
N ASP A 92 45.30 -10.25 89.73
CA ASP A 92 44.99 -10.79 91.05
C ASP A 92 45.31 -12.29 91.18
N GLY A 93 46.05 -12.86 90.23
CA GLY A 93 46.47 -14.26 90.24
C GLY A 93 47.49 -14.60 91.33
N ASP A 94 47.77 -15.89 91.45
CA ASP A 94 48.76 -16.41 92.40
C ASP A 94 50.20 -16.13 91.95
N TRP A 95 51.11 -15.99 92.93
CA TRP A 95 52.54 -15.88 92.67
C TRP A 95 53.10 -17.20 92.15
N GLN A 96 53.75 -17.15 90.99
CA GLN A 96 54.46 -18.27 90.39
C GLN A 96 55.98 -18.04 90.41
N PHE A 97 56.73 -19.12 90.55
CA PHE A 97 58.19 -19.07 90.51
C PHE A 97 58.71 -18.77 89.10
N ALA A 98 59.64 -17.83 88.99
CA ALA A 98 60.42 -17.59 87.78
C ALA A 98 61.85 -18.11 87.96
N GLY A 99 62.28 -18.96 87.02
CA GLY A 99 63.60 -19.60 87.06
C GLY A 99 64.77 -18.70 86.64
N GLY A 100 64.53 -17.43 86.34
CA GLY A 100 65.50 -16.49 85.80
C GLY A 100 64.99 -15.05 85.87
N THR A 101 65.45 -14.19 84.97
CA THR A 101 65.04 -12.78 84.86
C THR A 101 63.96 -12.53 83.80
N ASP A 102 63.30 -13.61 83.37
CA ASP A 102 62.21 -13.59 82.42
C ASP A 102 61.16 -14.65 82.76
N LEU A 103 59.93 -14.41 82.29
CA LEU A 103 58.83 -15.37 82.35
C LEU A 103 57.84 -15.12 81.22
N THR A 104 57.51 -16.17 80.47
CA THR A 104 56.48 -16.10 79.43
C THR A 104 55.10 -16.42 80.00
N LEU A 105 54.21 -15.43 79.95
CA LEU A 105 52.79 -15.59 80.23
C LEU A 105 52.08 -16.00 78.96
N ASN A 106 51.31 -17.08 79.03
CA ASN A 106 50.50 -17.60 77.92
C ASN A 106 49.02 -17.39 78.22
N ASP A 107 48.20 -17.52 77.18
CA ASP A 107 46.73 -17.53 77.30
C ASP A 107 46.17 -16.29 78.02
N LEU A 108 46.78 -15.13 77.77
CA LEU A 108 46.24 -13.84 78.22
C LEU A 108 44.89 -13.58 77.55
N THR A 109 44.05 -12.78 78.21
CA THR A 109 42.78 -12.33 77.64
C THR A 109 42.97 -11.05 76.84
N ASP A 110 42.07 -10.74 75.89
CA ASP A 110 42.05 -9.42 75.25
C ASP A 110 41.55 -8.38 76.27
N ALA A 111 42.48 -7.88 77.07
CA ALA A 111 42.23 -6.99 78.17
C ALA A 111 43.51 -6.25 78.55
N GLU A 112 43.33 -5.31 79.49
CA GLU A 112 44.43 -4.74 80.22
C GLU A 112 44.87 -5.72 81.32
N HIS A 113 46.17 -5.89 81.47
CA HIS A 113 46.80 -6.79 82.42
C HIS A 113 47.88 -6.05 83.19
N THR A 114 48.00 -6.32 84.49
CA THR A 114 49.06 -5.80 85.35
C THR A 114 49.95 -6.95 85.80
N VAL A 115 51.22 -6.93 85.40
CA VAL A 115 52.21 -7.89 85.88
C VAL A 115 52.95 -7.34 87.09
N HIS A 116 53.16 -8.17 88.11
CA HIS A 116 54.01 -7.86 89.25
C HIS A 116 55.19 -8.82 89.28
N VAL A 117 56.40 -8.29 89.48
CA VAL A 117 57.59 -9.10 89.76
C VAL A 117 58.05 -8.81 91.18
N LYS A 118 58.19 -9.86 91.97
CA LYS A 118 58.71 -9.82 93.34
C LYS A 118 60.05 -10.55 93.39
N VAL A 119 61.04 -9.90 93.94
CA VAL A 119 62.34 -10.48 94.27
C VAL A 119 62.42 -10.72 95.78
N ILE A 120 62.94 -11.88 96.19
CA ILE A 120 63.11 -12.26 97.59
C ILE A 120 64.56 -12.64 97.83
N THR A 121 65.19 -12.10 98.87
CA THR A 121 66.58 -12.45 99.25
C THR A 121 66.64 -13.67 100.16
N VAL A 122 67.83 -14.22 100.38
CA VAL A 122 68.05 -15.33 101.35
C VAL A 122 67.67 -15.00 102.80
N GLU A 123 67.50 -13.71 103.14
CA GLU A 123 67.01 -13.23 104.44
C GLU A 123 65.50 -12.99 104.47
N GLY A 124 64.78 -13.26 103.37
CA GLY A 124 63.34 -13.06 103.25
C GLY A 124 62.92 -11.59 103.04
N LYS A 125 63.85 -10.69 102.70
CA LYS A 125 63.48 -9.31 102.30
C LYS A 125 62.90 -9.32 100.90
N THR A 126 61.92 -8.47 100.63
CA THR A 126 61.19 -8.46 99.35
C THR A 126 61.18 -7.11 98.68
N GLY A 127 61.21 -7.09 97.35
CA GLY A 127 61.06 -5.92 96.49
C GLY A 127 60.05 -6.25 95.39
N VAL A 128 59.20 -5.30 95.02
CA VAL A 128 58.14 -5.52 94.03
C VAL A 128 58.13 -4.36 93.05
N ASP A 129 58.07 -4.68 91.77
CA ASP A 129 57.75 -3.73 90.69
C ASP A 129 56.53 -4.24 89.92
N SER A 130 55.81 -3.34 89.27
CA SER A 130 54.61 -3.67 88.51
C SER A 130 54.44 -2.79 87.30
N VAL A 131 53.99 -3.40 86.20
CA VAL A 131 53.71 -2.72 84.93
C VAL A 131 52.35 -3.15 84.40
N THR A 132 51.60 -2.20 83.86
CA THR A 132 50.33 -2.45 83.17
C THR A 132 50.50 -2.39 81.65
N PHE A 133 49.89 -3.34 80.93
CA PHE A 133 49.92 -3.42 79.47
C PHE A 133 48.59 -3.96 78.92
N ARG A 134 48.26 -3.66 77.66
CA ARG A 134 47.07 -4.16 76.97
C ARG A 134 47.46 -5.30 76.02
N ALA A 135 46.87 -6.48 76.20
CA ALA A 135 46.91 -7.53 75.19
C ALA A 135 45.69 -7.37 74.25
N GLU A 136 45.91 -7.38 72.94
CA GLU A 136 44.85 -7.30 71.92
C GLU A 136 44.85 -8.56 71.04
N ASP A 137 43.70 -9.23 70.93
CA ASP A 137 43.55 -10.41 70.08
C ASP A 137 43.26 -10.00 68.64
N LEU A 138 44.31 -9.49 67.99
CA LEU A 138 44.23 -9.02 66.61
C LEU A 138 43.82 -10.14 65.65
N LEU A 139 44.14 -11.40 65.95
CA LEU A 139 43.76 -12.55 65.11
C LEU A 139 42.23 -12.75 65.14
N ALA A 140 41.62 -12.75 66.33
CA ALA A 140 40.16 -12.84 66.46
C ALA A 140 39.46 -11.66 65.77
N GLN A 141 39.97 -10.43 65.95
CA GLN A 141 39.42 -9.24 65.30
C GLN A 141 39.47 -9.32 63.77
N ILE A 142 40.60 -9.77 63.20
CA ILE A 142 40.75 -9.95 61.75
C ILE A 142 39.79 -11.03 61.24
N SER A 143 39.66 -12.16 61.96
CA SER A 143 38.74 -13.23 61.58
C SER A 143 37.30 -12.74 61.52
N GLN A 144 36.84 -12.03 62.56
CA GLN A 144 35.49 -11.47 62.59
C GLN A 144 35.23 -10.50 61.44
N ARG A 145 36.20 -9.62 61.14
CA ARG A 145 36.07 -8.68 60.02
C ARG A 145 35.99 -9.39 58.67
N LEU A 146 36.73 -10.49 58.48
CA LEU A 146 36.65 -11.29 57.27
C LEU A 146 35.28 -11.95 57.14
N ASP A 147 34.72 -12.46 58.23
CA ASP A 147 33.39 -13.06 58.25
C ASP A 147 32.30 -12.02 57.91
N ASP A 148 32.37 -10.83 58.48
CA ASP A 148 31.44 -9.73 58.18
C ASP A 148 31.51 -9.29 56.71
N ILE A 149 32.73 -9.19 56.15
CA ILE A 149 32.96 -8.88 54.74
C ILE A 149 32.39 -9.98 53.85
N ASN A 150 32.67 -11.24 54.16
CA ASN A 150 32.19 -12.39 53.39
C ASN A 150 30.66 -12.46 53.40
N ASN A 151 30.03 -12.27 54.56
CA ASN A 151 28.57 -12.24 54.68
C ASN A 151 27.95 -11.09 53.88
N THR A 152 28.54 -9.89 53.97
CA THR A 152 28.10 -8.73 53.19
C THR A 152 28.23 -8.96 51.68
N LEU A 153 29.37 -9.50 51.25
CA LEU A 153 29.63 -9.78 49.85
C LEU A 153 28.69 -10.86 49.31
N TYR A 154 28.46 -11.92 50.08
CA TYR A 154 27.51 -12.97 49.74
C TYR A 154 26.10 -12.42 49.53
N GLY A 155 25.61 -11.58 50.45
CA GLY A 155 24.31 -10.91 50.30
C GLY A 155 24.23 -10.07 49.03
N LYS A 156 25.25 -9.24 48.74
CA LYS A 156 25.32 -8.43 47.51
C LYS A 156 25.31 -9.28 46.24
N ILE A 157 25.98 -10.43 46.26
CA ILE A 157 26.00 -11.37 45.12
C ILE A 157 24.60 -11.95 44.90
N GLN A 158 23.87 -12.30 45.95
CA GLN A 158 22.49 -12.79 45.84
C GLN A 158 21.54 -11.71 45.31
N ASP A 159 21.67 -10.48 45.79
CA ASP A 159 20.87 -9.35 45.30
C ASP A 159 21.12 -9.07 43.81
N LEU A 160 22.39 -9.12 43.39
CA LEU A 160 22.75 -8.97 41.98
C LEU A 160 22.17 -10.11 41.13
N LEU A 161 22.28 -11.35 41.60
CA LEU A 161 21.74 -12.53 40.92
C LEU A 161 20.22 -12.44 40.77
N SER A 162 19.51 -12.04 41.83
CA SER A 162 18.06 -11.85 41.79
C SER A 162 17.65 -10.74 40.81
N THR A 163 18.42 -9.65 40.75
CA THR A 163 18.21 -8.54 39.82
C THR A 163 18.38 -9.00 38.37
N VAL A 164 19.47 -9.72 38.08
CA VAL A 164 19.73 -10.28 36.74
C VAL A 164 18.63 -11.26 36.33
N ASN A 165 18.20 -12.14 37.23
CA ASN A 165 17.13 -13.09 36.94
C ASN A 165 15.81 -12.38 36.62
N ARG A 166 15.45 -11.35 37.38
CA ARG A 166 14.25 -10.53 37.11
C ARG A 166 14.34 -9.79 35.79
N MET A 167 15.51 -9.22 35.47
CA MET A 167 15.74 -8.55 34.18
C MET A 167 15.60 -9.53 33.01
N ASN A 168 16.17 -10.73 33.13
CA ASN A 168 16.08 -11.76 32.11
C ASN A 168 14.64 -12.24 31.91
N ALA A 169 13.88 -12.45 32.99
CA ALA A 169 12.45 -12.78 32.89
C ALA A 169 11.67 -11.67 32.18
N THR A 170 11.90 -10.41 32.55
CA THR A 170 11.24 -9.25 31.91
C THR A 170 11.60 -9.15 30.42
N LEU A 171 12.87 -9.35 30.07
CA LEU A 171 13.31 -9.34 28.67
C LEU A 171 12.69 -10.47 27.86
N TYR A 172 12.57 -11.65 28.47
CA TYR A 172 11.91 -12.80 27.84
C TYR A 172 10.44 -12.48 27.55
N ASP A 173 9.68 -12.02 28.54
CA ASP A 173 8.27 -11.68 28.38
C ASP A 173 8.06 -10.60 27.30
N ARG A 174 8.90 -9.56 27.30
CA ARG A 174 8.85 -8.50 26.28
C ARG A 174 9.18 -9.02 24.88
N THR A 175 10.12 -9.95 24.78
CA THR A 175 10.48 -10.55 23.49
C THR A 175 9.31 -11.36 22.94
N THR A 176 8.62 -12.13 23.79
CA THR A 176 7.44 -12.90 23.38
C THR A 176 6.28 -12.00 22.98
N GLU A 177 5.99 -10.93 23.74
CA GLU A 177 4.95 -9.95 23.39
C GLU A 177 5.20 -9.32 22.01
N ILE A 178 6.45 -8.97 21.71
CA ILE A 178 6.82 -8.40 20.41
C ILE A 178 6.63 -9.42 19.29
N LEU A 179 7.04 -10.68 19.50
CA LEU A 179 6.87 -11.75 18.51
C LEU A 179 5.38 -11.99 18.20
N ASP A 180 4.54 -12.04 19.22
CA ASP A 180 3.10 -12.23 19.06
C ASP A 180 2.46 -11.05 18.30
N ALA A 181 2.85 -9.82 18.65
CA ALA A 181 2.38 -8.62 17.96
C ALA A 181 2.78 -8.61 16.48
N VAL A 182 4.04 -8.97 16.16
CA VAL A 182 4.51 -9.08 14.78
C VAL A 182 3.77 -10.17 14.01
N SER A 183 3.52 -11.32 14.62
CA SER A 183 2.75 -12.41 14.00
C SER A 183 1.33 -11.96 13.66
N SER A 184 0.65 -11.31 14.61
CA SER A 184 -0.71 -10.80 14.42
C SER A 184 -0.81 -9.75 13.31
N VAL A 185 0.15 -8.82 13.26
CA VAL A 185 0.24 -7.84 12.17
C VAL A 185 0.47 -8.54 10.83
N ASN A 186 1.35 -9.54 10.77
CA ASN A 186 1.64 -10.27 9.55
C ASN A 186 0.41 -11.04 9.04
N GLU A 187 -0.35 -11.69 9.92
CA GLU A 187 -1.62 -12.34 9.59
C GLU A 187 -2.65 -11.34 9.04
N THR A 188 -2.75 -10.17 9.68
CA THR A 188 -3.67 -9.11 9.24
C THR A 188 -3.31 -8.59 7.85
N VAL A 189 -2.03 -8.29 7.62
CA VAL A 189 -1.53 -7.81 6.31
C VAL A 189 -1.72 -8.88 5.24
N LEU A 190 -1.46 -10.15 5.55
CA LEU A 190 -1.68 -11.25 4.62
C LEU A 190 -3.17 -11.38 4.24
N SER A 191 -4.06 -11.33 5.23
CA SER A 191 -5.51 -11.38 5.00
C SER A 191 -6.00 -10.22 4.13
N GLN A 192 -5.57 -8.99 4.42
CA GLN A 192 -5.89 -7.81 3.62
C GLN A 192 -5.35 -7.90 2.19
N THR A 193 -4.14 -8.45 2.03
CA THR A 193 -3.53 -8.66 0.71
C THR A 193 -4.35 -9.64 -0.13
N VAL A 194 -4.78 -10.75 0.48
CA VAL A 194 -5.66 -11.72 -0.19
C VAL A 194 -6.99 -11.08 -0.58
N GLU A 195 -7.62 -10.32 0.31
CA GLU A 195 -8.89 -9.64 0.02
C GLU A 195 -8.75 -8.65 -1.16
N LEU A 196 -7.66 -7.87 -1.19
CA LEU A 196 -7.39 -6.94 -2.29
C LEU A 196 -7.17 -7.68 -3.61
N LEU A 197 -6.43 -8.79 -3.61
CA LEU A 197 -6.23 -9.61 -4.80
C LEU A 197 -7.55 -10.18 -5.32
N THR A 198 -8.42 -10.69 -4.43
CA THR A 198 -9.75 -11.16 -4.79
C THR A 198 -10.62 -10.05 -5.38
N ARG A 199 -10.59 -8.84 -4.78
CA ARG A 199 -11.33 -7.69 -5.30
C ARG A 199 -10.84 -7.27 -6.69
N ILE A 200 -9.53 -7.27 -6.92
CA ILE A 200 -8.92 -6.97 -8.23
C ILE A 200 -9.36 -8.01 -9.26
N ASP A 201 -9.35 -9.30 -8.90
CA ASP A 201 -9.76 -10.38 -9.80
C ASP A 201 -11.23 -10.23 -10.24
N VAL A 202 -12.13 -9.96 -9.28
CA VAL A 202 -13.56 -9.70 -9.57
C VAL A 202 -13.73 -8.47 -10.47
N VAL A 203 -13.04 -7.37 -10.19
CA VAL A 203 -13.12 -6.15 -11.01
C VAL A 203 -12.62 -6.42 -12.44
N ASN A 204 -11.52 -7.16 -12.60
CA ASN A 204 -10.98 -7.53 -13.91
C ASN A 204 -11.96 -8.42 -14.68
N ALA A 205 -12.58 -9.39 -14.03
CA ALA A 205 -13.60 -10.25 -14.65
C ALA A 205 -14.81 -9.43 -15.12
N THR A 206 -15.34 -8.54 -14.26
CA THR A 206 -16.45 -7.65 -14.64
C THR A 206 -16.08 -6.69 -15.78
N LEU A 207 -14.86 -6.14 -15.77
CA LEU A 207 -14.40 -5.26 -16.83
C LEU A 207 -14.29 -6.02 -18.17
N TYR A 208 -13.77 -7.23 -18.15
CA TYR A 208 -13.66 -8.09 -19.32
C TYR A 208 -15.04 -8.43 -19.89
N GLU A 209 -16.00 -8.81 -19.05
CA GLU A 209 -17.39 -9.08 -19.45
C GLU A 209 -18.01 -7.85 -20.12
N LYS A 210 -17.86 -6.66 -19.51
CA LYS A 210 -18.36 -5.41 -20.10
C LYS A 210 -17.70 -5.05 -21.44
N GLN A 211 -16.42 -5.37 -21.62
CA GLN A 211 -15.73 -5.17 -22.89
C GLN A 211 -16.30 -6.07 -23.99
N VAL A 212 -16.60 -7.32 -23.66
CA VAL A 212 -17.24 -8.27 -24.59
C VAL A 212 -18.66 -7.80 -24.95
N ASP A 213 -19.46 -7.39 -23.97
CA ASP A 213 -20.82 -6.89 -24.21
C ASP A 213 -20.84 -5.64 -25.10
N LEU A 214 -19.91 -4.71 -24.87
CA LEU A 214 -19.77 -3.52 -25.71
C LEU A 214 -19.40 -3.90 -27.14
N LEU A 215 -18.49 -4.85 -27.32
CA LEU A 215 -18.08 -5.31 -28.65
C LEU A 215 -19.22 -5.98 -29.40
N ASN A 216 -20.02 -6.82 -28.71
CA ASN A 216 -21.22 -7.44 -29.26
C ASN A 216 -22.26 -6.39 -29.64
N THR A 217 -22.51 -5.40 -28.78
CA THR A 217 -23.44 -4.29 -29.05
C THR A 217 -23.02 -3.53 -30.31
N ILE A 218 -21.74 -3.19 -30.44
CA ILE A 218 -21.21 -2.50 -31.64
C ILE A 218 -21.40 -3.36 -32.89
N TYR A 219 -21.12 -4.66 -32.79
CA TYR A 219 -21.30 -5.60 -33.90
C TYR A 219 -22.77 -5.66 -34.36
N GLU A 220 -23.72 -5.80 -33.44
CA GLU A 220 -25.15 -5.86 -33.74
C GLU A 220 -25.68 -4.55 -34.33
N VAL A 221 -25.25 -3.41 -33.80
CA VAL A 221 -25.60 -2.08 -34.34
C VAL A 221 -25.07 -1.93 -35.76
N ASN A 222 -23.81 -2.31 -36.02
CA ASN A 222 -23.23 -2.24 -37.36
C ASN A 222 -23.93 -3.17 -38.35
N ALA A 223 -24.29 -4.38 -37.93
CA ALA A 223 -25.05 -5.32 -38.76
C ALA A 223 -26.45 -4.77 -39.11
N THR A 224 -27.12 -4.15 -38.13
CA THR A 224 -28.42 -3.50 -38.33
C THR A 224 -28.31 -2.29 -39.27
N LEU A 225 -27.31 -1.44 -39.06
CA LEU A 225 -27.09 -0.27 -39.92
C LEU A 225 -26.76 -0.69 -41.36
N TYR A 226 -25.92 -1.72 -41.53
CA TYR A 226 -25.60 -2.27 -42.84
C TYR A 226 -26.84 -2.75 -43.58
N THR A 227 -27.70 -3.55 -42.92
CA THR A 227 -28.94 -4.04 -43.56
C THR A 227 -29.90 -2.90 -43.88
N GLN A 228 -30.06 -1.92 -43.00
CA GLN A 228 -30.88 -0.73 -43.27
C GLN A 228 -30.36 0.09 -44.46
N VAL A 229 -29.05 0.33 -44.55
CA VAL A 229 -28.45 1.07 -45.66
C VAL A 229 -28.69 0.33 -46.98
N VAL A 230 -28.51 -0.99 -47.01
CA VAL A 230 -28.81 -1.80 -48.20
C VAL A 230 -30.29 -1.71 -48.59
N SER A 231 -31.22 -1.81 -47.62
CA SER A 231 -32.65 -1.67 -47.90
C SER A 231 -33.02 -0.28 -48.45
N ILE A 232 -32.40 0.78 -47.93
CA ILE A 232 -32.61 2.14 -48.46
C ILE A 232 -32.10 2.25 -49.89
N LEU A 233 -30.90 1.72 -50.18
CA LEU A 233 -30.33 1.74 -51.52
C LEU A 233 -31.24 1.02 -52.53
N ILE A 234 -31.75 -0.16 -52.17
CA ILE A 234 -32.74 -0.89 -52.99
C ILE A 234 -33.99 -0.04 -53.20
N GLY A 235 -34.53 0.56 -52.14
CA GLY A 235 -35.71 1.42 -52.26
C GLY A 235 -35.49 2.65 -53.16
N VAL A 236 -34.28 3.25 -53.12
CA VAL A 236 -33.91 4.37 -54.01
C VAL A 236 -33.78 3.89 -55.46
N GLU A 237 -33.23 2.71 -55.69
CA GLU A 237 -33.13 2.08 -57.01
C GLU A 237 -34.53 1.84 -57.60
N ASP A 238 -35.44 1.25 -56.82
CA ASP A 238 -36.84 1.00 -57.22
C ASP A 238 -37.59 2.30 -57.54
N VAL A 239 -37.44 3.33 -56.70
CA VAL A 239 -38.03 4.65 -56.94
C VAL A 239 -37.45 5.26 -58.21
N SER A 240 -36.14 5.15 -58.42
CA SER A 240 -35.48 5.69 -59.62
C SER A 240 -35.97 4.99 -60.89
N ALA A 241 -36.12 3.66 -60.87
CA ALA A 241 -36.70 2.89 -61.96
C ALA A 241 -38.14 3.32 -62.25
N THR A 242 -38.97 3.46 -61.21
CA THR A 242 -40.37 3.90 -61.34
C THR A 242 -40.47 5.33 -61.91
N VAL A 243 -39.63 6.25 -61.44
CA VAL A 243 -39.58 7.64 -61.94
C VAL A 243 -39.13 7.66 -63.40
N TYR A 244 -38.14 6.83 -63.75
CA TYR A 244 -37.68 6.69 -65.13
C TYR A 244 -38.81 6.21 -66.03
N GLU A 245 -39.50 5.11 -65.68
CA GLU A 245 -40.66 4.60 -66.44
C GLU A 245 -41.75 5.66 -66.61
N LYS A 246 -42.16 6.34 -65.53
CA LYS A 246 -43.18 7.40 -65.61
C LYS A 246 -42.75 8.58 -66.46
N THR A 247 -41.47 8.94 -66.42
CA THR A 247 -40.93 10.01 -67.26
C THR A 247 -41.02 9.61 -68.74
N VAL A 248 -40.72 8.36 -69.07
CA VAL A 248 -40.89 7.81 -70.42
C VAL A 248 -42.37 7.84 -70.83
N ASP A 249 -43.30 7.39 -69.99
CA ASP A 249 -44.74 7.41 -70.29
C ASP A 249 -45.25 8.83 -70.58
N ILE A 250 -44.88 9.80 -69.74
CA ILE A 250 -45.29 11.22 -69.91
C ILE A 250 -44.74 11.78 -71.22
N LEU A 251 -43.47 11.49 -71.54
CA LEU A 251 -42.85 11.96 -72.78
C LEU A 251 -43.44 11.28 -74.02
N THR A 252 -44.15 10.15 -73.86
CA THR A 252 -44.66 9.37 -74.99
C THR A 252 -46.17 9.45 -75.20
N ALA A 253 -46.95 9.93 -74.24
CA ALA A 253 -48.41 10.05 -74.36
C ALA A 253 -48.85 11.12 -75.38
N ILE A 254 -49.57 10.69 -76.43
CA ILE A 254 -50.24 11.57 -77.42
C ILE A 254 -51.71 11.14 -77.60
N GLY A 255 -52.64 12.11 -77.58
CA GLY A 255 -54.06 11.87 -77.81
C GLY A 255 -54.73 13.05 -78.51
N ALA A 256 -55.23 12.84 -79.71
CA ALA A 256 -55.94 13.85 -80.51
C ALA A 256 -57.32 13.32 -80.92
N THR A 257 -58.23 14.20 -81.34
CA THR A 257 -59.55 13.81 -81.87
C THR A 257 -59.97 14.73 -83.01
N VAL A 258 -60.51 14.19 -84.11
CA VAL A 258 -61.13 14.98 -85.20
C VAL A 258 -62.46 15.53 -84.70
N THR A 259 -62.62 16.85 -84.77
CA THR A 259 -63.78 17.59 -84.26
C THR A 259 -64.77 17.97 -85.35
N SER A 260 -64.33 18.04 -86.61
CA SER A 260 -65.18 18.27 -87.78
C SER A 260 -64.52 17.65 -89.03
N PRO A 261 -65.28 17.07 -89.98
CA PRO A 261 -66.69 16.69 -89.82
C PRO A 261 -66.86 15.69 -88.68
N VAL A 262 -68.06 15.64 -88.09
CA VAL A 262 -68.40 14.60 -87.10
C VAL A 262 -68.77 13.30 -87.80
N SER A 263 -68.65 12.17 -87.10
CA SER A 263 -68.92 10.86 -87.70
C SER A 263 -70.36 10.75 -88.21
N GLY A 264 -70.49 10.42 -89.49
CA GLY A 264 -71.76 10.30 -90.21
C GLY A 264 -72.34 11.63 -90.72
N GLU A 265 -71.66 12.76 -90.52
CA GLU A 265 -72.12 14.07 -91.02
C GLU A 265 -72.30 14.05 -92.55
N VAL A 266 -73.33 14.74 -93.04
CA VAL A 266 -73.59 14.92 -94.47
C VAL A 266 -73.30 16.37 -94.83
N LEU A 267 -72.21 16.59 -95.57
CA LEU A 267 -71.79 17.90 -96.06
C LEU A 267 -72.41 18.17 -97.43
N THR A 268 -72.98 19.36 -97.61
CA THR A 268 -73.66 19.75 -98.86
C THR A 268 -72.74 20.48 -99.85
N THR A 269 -71.44 20.50 -99.58
CA THR A 269 -70.42 21.18 -100.37
C THR A 269 -69.29 20.22 -100.73
N ASP A 270 -68.69 20.39 -101.91
CA ASP A 270 -67.48 19.66 -102.36
C ASP A 270 -66.19 20.15 -101.68
N THR A 271 -66.33 21.17 -100.83
CA THR A 271 -65.26 21.73 -100.03
C THR A 271 -65.46 21.26 -98.59
N VAL A 272 -64.53 20.45 -98.07
CA VAL A 272 -64.62 19.82 -96.76
C VAL A 272 -63.52 20.36 -95.86
N THR A 273 -63.90 21.07 -94.79
CA THR A 273 -62.95 21.52 -93.78
C THR A 273 -62.90 20.53 -92.63
N VAL A 274 -61.73 19.94 -92.46
CA VAL A 274 -61.40 19.02 -91.39
C VAL A 274 -60.75 19.82 -90.27
N GLU A 275 -61.22 19.65 -89.05
CA GLU A 275 -60.65 20.24 -87.84
C GLU A 275 -60.38 19.14 -86.81
N TRP A 276 -59.31 19.28 -86.04
CA TRP A 276 -58.99 18.37 -84.95
C TRP A 276 -58.51 19.13 -83.72
N ALA A 277 -58.70 18.54 -82.55
CA ALA A 277 -58.09 19.02 -81.33
C ALA A 277 -56.59 18.72 -81.36
N GLY A 278 -55.76 19.77 -81.40
CA GLY A 278 -54.32 19.65 -81.29
C GLY A 278 -53.90 19.16 -79.89
N ILE A 279 -52.84 18.35 -79.84
CA ILE A 279 -52.19 17.92 -78.60
C ILE A 279 -51.28 19.04 -78.08
N THR A 280 -51.40 19.36 -76.80
CA THR A 280 -50.45 20.23 -76.09
C THR A 280 -49.81 19.46 -74.94
N VAL A 281 -48.57 19.02 -75.13
CA VAL A 281 -47.72 18.51 -74.05
C VAL A 281 -46.51 19.46 -73.92
N PRO A 282 -46.12 19.90 -72.71
CA PRO A 282 -45.00 20.81 -72.54
C PRO A 282 -43.71 20.28 -73.21
N ASN A 283 -43.06 21.13 -74.00
CA ASN A 283 -41.80 20.83 -74.73
C ASN A 283 -41.86 19.71 -75.77
N ILE A 284 -43.06 19.24 -76.15
CA ILE A 284 -43.27 18.28 -77.23
C ILE A 284 -44.04 18.97 -78.35
N VAL A 285 -43.43 19.02 -79.54
CA VAL A 285 -44.09 19.53 -80.75
C VAL A 285 -44.71 18.35 -81.49
N VAL A 286 -45.95 18.48 -81.93
CA VAL A 286 -46.66 17.47 -82.74
C VAL A 286 -46.91 18.05 -84.12
N SER A 287 -46.41 17.37 -85.16
CA SER A 287 -46.73 17.66 -86.54
C SER A 287 -47.84 16.75 -87.04
N TYR A 288 -48.80 17.31 -87.76
CA TYR A 288 -49.94 16.61 -88.32
C TYR A 288 -49.79 16.40 -89.83
N ALA A 289 -50.38 15.31 -90.29
CA ALA A 289 -50.69 15.08 -91.69
C ALA A 289 -52.13 14.58 -91.80
N VAL A 290 -52.82 14.96 -92.86
CA VAL A 290 -54.21 14.59 -93.10
C VAL A 290 -54.35 13.92 -94.46
N ARG A 291 -55.23 12.94 -94.58
CA ARG A 291 -55.61 12.34 -95.87
C ARG A 291 -57.12 12.14 -95.93
N LEU A 292 -57.63 12.15 -97.15
CA LEU A 292 -59.00 11.77 -97.46
C LEU A 292 -58.97 10.38 -98.09
N ASP A 293 -59.80 9.47 -97.58
CA ASP A 293 -59.85 8.07 -98.00
C ASP A 293 -58.46 7.41 -97.99
N ASP A 294 -58.08 6.80 -99.11
CA ASP A 294 -56.79 6.14 -99.31
C ASP A 294 -55.77 7.02 -100.04
N ASP A 295 -56.02 8.33 -100.14
CA ASP A 295 -55.12 9.27 -100.78
C ASP A 295 -53.79 9.45 -100.01
N ALA A 296 -52.83 10.08 -100.70
CA ALA A 296 -51.56 10.45 -100.12
C ALA A 296 -51.74 11.45 -98.96
N TRP A 297 -50.99 11.23 -97.88
CA TRP A 297 -50.91 12.13 -96.74
C TRP A 297 -50.48 13.53 -97.16
N GLN A 298 -51.26 14.52 -96.75
CA GLN A 298 -50.95 15.94 -96.86
C GLN A 298 -50.35 16.41 -95.53
N PRO A 299 -49.05 16.74 -95.47
CA PRO A 299 -48.45 17.32 -94.28
C PRO A 299 -49.00 18.72 -94.05
N VAL A 300 -49.43 19.01 -92.83
CA VAL A 300 -50.03 20.31 -92.46
C VAL A 300 -49.27 20.99 -91.31
N GLY A 301 -48.11 20.45 -90.92
CA GLY A 301 -47.29 21.05 -89.86
C GLY A 301 -48.02 21.01 -88.52
N ASP A 302 -48.05 22.12 -87.80
CA ASP A 302 -48.75 22.27 -86.52
C ASP A 302 -50.19 22.81 -86.68
N ASP A 303 -50.67 22.99 -87.91
CA ASP A 303 -52.06 23.37 -88.15
C ASP A 303 -53.01 22.33 -87.54
N THR A 304 -54.16 22.80 -87.04
CA THR A 304 -55.22 21.95 -86.48
C THR A 304 -56.45 21.88 -87.38
N LYS A 305 -56.28 22.24 -88.65
CA LYS A 305 -57.32 22.21 -89.67
C LYS A 305 -56.75 22.06 -91.06
N TYR A 306 -57.55 21.50 -91.97
CA TYR A 306 -57.22 21.42 -93.38
C TYR A 306 -58.48 21.32 -94.23
N THR A 307 -58.47 21.98 -95.39
CA THR A 307 -59.62 21.98 -96.30
C THR A 307 -59.29 21.18 -97.56
N PHE A 308 -60.05 20.12 -97.79
CA PHE A 308 -60.11 19.42 -99.08
C PHE A 308 -61.09 20.15 -100.00
N SER A 309 -60.76 20.23 -101.29
CA SER A 309 -61.61 20.85 -102.32
C SER A 309 -61.91 19.83 -103.42
N ASN A 310 -63.04 19.99 -104.11
CA ASN A 310 -63.51 19.08 -105.16
C ASN A 310 -63.68 17.63 -104.66
N VAL A 311 -64.14 17.47 -103.43
CA VAL A 311 -64.51 16.17 -102.86
C VAL A 311 -65.78 15.68 -103.56
N ALA A 312 -65.73 14.48 -104.13
CA ALA A 312 -66.83 13.90 -104.89
C ALA A 312 -68.06 13.62 -104.00
N ASP A 313 -69.25 13.50 -104.59
CA ASP A 313 -70.41 13.01 -103.87
C ASP A 313 -70.20 11.54 -103.48
N GLY A 314 -70.44 11.18 -102.21
CA GLY A 314 -70.20 9.84 -101.69
C GLY A 314 -69.80 9.80 -100.22
N GLN A 315 -69.53 8.59 -99.71
CA GLN A 315 -68.97 8.39 -98.38
C GLN A 315 -67.45 8.57 -98.43
N HIS A 316 -66.91 9.33 -97.48
CA HIS A 316 -65.50 9.62 -97.35
C HIS A 316 -65.01 9.36 -95.92
N ASN A 317 -63.74 8.99 -95.77
CA ASN A 317 -63.07 8.80 -94.49
C ASN A 317 -61.87 9.74 -94.40
N VAL A 318 -61.95 10.77 -93.57
CA VAL A 318 -60.76 11.57 -93.27
C VAL A 318 -59.95 10.86 -92.19
N THR A 319 -58.63 10.81 -92.38
CA THR A 319 -57.71 10.40 -91.32
C THR A 319 -56.70 11.51 -91.05
N VAL A 320 -56.53 11.89 -89.79
CA VAL A 320 -55.48 12.78 -89.31
C VAL A 320 -54.46 11.94 -88.55
N LYS A 321 -53.19 12.09 -88.88
CA LYS A 321 -52.05 11.50 -88.19
C LYS A 321 -51.26 12.59 -87.48
N GLY A 322 -51.10 12.49 -86.17
CA GLY A 322 -50.17 13.32 -85.40
C GLY A 322 -48.89 12.55 -85.10
N VAL A 323 -47.73 13.17 -85.30
CA VAL A 323 -46.41 12.62 -84.98
C VAL A 323 -45.68 13.60 -84.08
N ASN A 324 -45.23 13.15 -82.90
CA ASN A 324 -44.46 14.01 -82.00
C ASN A 324 -42.96 14.02 -82.34
N THR A 325 -42.20 14.96 -81.76
CA THR A 325 -40.73 15.06 -81.93
C THR A 325 -39.94 13.83 -81.49
N VAL A 326 -40.55 12.92 -80.72
CA VAL A 326 -39.97 11.66 -80.26
C VAL A 326 -40.31 10.50 -81.22
N GLY A 327 -41.16 10.73 -82.24
CA GLY A 327 -41.53 9.78 -83.28
C GLY A 327 -42.79 8.95 -82.99
N ASN A 328 -43.52 9.22 -81.90
CA ASN A 328 -44.77 8.52 -81.62
C ASN A 328 -45.86 9.02 -82.57
N GLU A 329 -46.66 8.08 -83.10
CA GLU A 329 -47.75 8.37 -84.03
C GLU A 329 -49.12 8.06 -83.40
N VAL A 330 -50.09 8.96 -83.59
CA VAL A 330 -51.50 8.70 -83.34
C VAL A 330 -52.29 8.97 -84.61
N GLN A 331 -53.25 8.11 -84.91
CA GLN A 331 -54.17 8.31 -86.03
C GLN A 331 -55.60 8.42 -85.51
N MET A 332 -56.35 9.32 -86.11
CA MET A 332 -57.76 9.55 -85.85
C MET A 332 -58.48 9.50 -87.19
N SER A 333 -59.56 8.75 -87.28
CA SER A 333 -60.37 8.68 -88.49
C SER A 333 -61.81 9.03 -88.20
N VAL A 334 -62.43 9.77 -89.11
CA VAL A 334 -63.87 10.03 -89.10
C VAL A 334 -64.42 9.83 -90.50
N THR A 335 -65.53 9.10 -90.58
CA THR A 335 -66.27 8.89 -91.82
C THR A 335 -67.43 9.87 -91.92
N PHE A 336 -67.61 10.50 -93.07
CA PHE A 336 -68.67 11.47 -93.37
C PHE A 336 -69.17 11.25 -94.81
N ASN A 337 -70.18 11.99 -95.25
CA ASN A 337 -70.68 11.93 -96.63
C ASN A 337 -70.71 13.32 -97.26
N VAL A 338 -70.51 13.41 -98.58
CA VAL A 338 -70.67 14.63 -99.38
C VAL A 338 -71.82 14.47 -100.37
N SER A 339 -72.66 15.50 -100.52
CA SER A 339 -73.76 15.54 -101.49
C SER A 339 -74.03 16.97 -102.00
N THR A 340 -73.50 17.32 -103.17
CA THR A 340 -73.44 18.69 -103.71
C THR A 340 -74.62 19.13 -104.56
N GLY A 341 -75.62 18.26 -104.78
CA GLY A 341 -76.90 18.65 -105.40
C GLY A 341 -76.87 19.00 -106.89
N ALA A 342 -75.77 18.77 -107.61
CA ALA A 342 -75.63 19.08 -109.05
C ALA A 342 -76.26 17.99 -109.97
N GLY A 343 -77.59 17.91 -109.97
CA GLY A 343 -78.39 17.14 -110.94
C GLY A 343 -79.22 18.04 -111.86
N GLY A 344 -78.65 18.49 -112.98
CA GLY A 344 -79.39 19.18 -114.06
C GLY A 344 -79.93 18.20 -115.09
N LEU A 345 -81.25 18.01 -115.13
CA LEU A 345 -81.97 17.28 -116.19
C LEU A 345 -82.01 18.13 -117.48
N SER A 346 -81.74 17.52 -118.64
CA SER A 346 -82.11 18.07 -119.96
C SER A 346 -82.82 17.00 -120.79
N THR A 347 -84.12 17.21 -120.96
CA THR A 347 -85.04 16.46 -121.82
C THR A 347 -85.19 17.16 -123.17
N THR A 348 -85.33 16.37 -124.25
CA THR A 348 -85.72 16.69 -125.65
C THR A 348 -84.58 16.87 -126.68
N LEU A 349 -84.34 15.84 -127.51
CA LEU A 349 -84.72 15.84 -128.93
C LEU A 349 -84.68 14.43 -129.54
N ILE A 350 -85.71 14.13 -130.33
CA ILE A 350 -85.91 12.92 -131.14
C ILE A 350 -85.22 13.11 -132.50
N ALA A 351 -84.56 12.07 -133.03
CA ALA A 351 -84.61 11.60 -134.43
C ALA A 351 -83.27 10.97 -134.90
N GLY A 352 -83.35 9.81 -135.55
CA GLY A 352 -82.41 9.49 -136.63
C GLY A 352 -81.42 8.33 -136.42
N ILE A 353 -81.94 7.11 -136.31
CA ILE A 353 -81.55 5.90 -137.06
C ILE A 353 -80.07 5.48 -137.11
N GLY A 354 -79.87 4.21 -136.71
CA GLY A 354 -78.92 3.27 -137.30
C GLY A 354 -77.93 2.75 -136.26
N GLY A 355 -77.99 1.52 -135.76
CA GLY A 355 -78.59 0.28 -136.22
C GLY A 355 -77.62 -0.84 -135.83
N ILE A 356 -78.15 -2.06 -135.62
CA ILE A 356 -77.44 -3.36 -135.69
C ILE A 356 -76.55 -3.64 -134.46
N VAL A 357 -76.64 -4.73 -133.68
CA VAL A 357 -77.21 -6.10 -133.80
C VAL A 357 -77.07 -6.72 -132.38
N THR A 358 -78.14 -7.25 -131.75
CA THR A 358 -78.48 -8.70 -131.56
C THR A 358 -77.37 -9.56 -130.94
N VAL A 359 -77.56 -10.53 -130.04
CA VAL A 359 -78.67 -11.47 -129.70
C VAL A 359 -78.19 -12.23 -128.45
N VAL A 360 -79.00 -12.56 -127.44
CA VAL A 360 -79.55 -13.90 -127.14
C VAL A 360 -80.23 -13.74 -125.76
N VAL A 361 -81.55 -13.58 -125.68
CA VAL A 361 -82.55 -14.64 -125.40
C VAL A 361 -82.69 -14.89 -123.89
N VAL A 362 -83.76 -14.45 -123.21
CA VAL A 362 -85.19 -14.82 -123.39
C VAL A 362 -85.44 -16.36 -123.33
N ALA A 363 -84.42 -17.18 -123.05
CA ALA A 363 -84.57 -18.63 -122.90
C ALA A 363 -85.11 -19.04 -121.52
N VAL A 364 -84.90 -18.23 -120.47
CA VAL A 364 -85.34 -18.62 -119.12
C VAL A 364 -86.82 -18.31 -118.87
N ALA A 365 -87.41 -17.35 -119.60
CA ALA A 365 -88.83 -17.02 -119.45
C ALA A 365 -89.76 -18.11 -120.02
N ILE A 366 -89.30 -18.91 -121.00
CA ILE A 366 -90.06 -20.05 -121.54
C ILE A 366 -90.00 -21.27 -120.60
N TYR A 367 -88.98 -21.38 -119.75
CA TYR A 367 -88.83 -22.50 -118.82
C TYR A 367 -89.92 -22.54 -117.73
N PHE A 368 -90.38 -21.40 -117.23
CA PHE A 368 -91.37 -21.38 -116.15
C PHE A 368 -92.83 -21.50 -116.59
N LEU A 369 -93.15 -21.34 -117.88
CA LEU A 369 -94.53 -21.41 -118.37
C LEU A 369 -95.03 -22.84 -118.65
N LYS A 370 -94.19 -23.87 -118.56
CA LYS A 370 -94.59 -25.25 -118.93
C LYS A 370 -94.78 -26.25 -117.78
N ILE A 371 -94.51 -25.89 -116.52
CA ILE A 371 -94.66 -26.84 -115.38
C ILE A 371 -95.96 -26.65 -114.58
N ARG A 372 -96.86 -25.72 -114.95
CA ARG A 372 -98.10 -25.47 -114.18
C ARG A 372 -99.44 -25.93 -114.78
N LYS A 373 -99.46 -26.74 -115.85
CA LYS A 373 -100.68 -27.39 -116.35
C LYS A 373 -100.45 -28.83 -116.81
N GLY A 374 -100.31 -29.71 -115.81
CA GLY A 374 -100.52 -31.15 -115.90
C GLY A 374 -101.14 -31.60 -114.60
N ALA A 375 -102.40 -31.22 -114.38
CA ALA A 375 -103.17 -31.62 -113.19
C ALA A 375 -103.75 -33.02 -113.40
N ALA A 376 -103.55 -33.86 -112.40
CA ALA A 376 -104.26 -35.07 -111.99
C ALA A 376 -105.38 -35.65 -112.89
N THR A 377 -105.16 -36.89 -113.35
CA THR A 377 -106.05 -38.08 -113.37
C THR A 377 -105.08 -39.26 -113.51
N THR A 378 -104.95 -40.26 -112.63
CA THR A 378 -105.94 -41.26 -112.20
C THR A 378 -105.44 -41.99 -110.95
N GLY A 379 -106.38 -42.28 -110.05
CA GLY A 379 -106.25 -43.05 -108.82
C GLY A 379 -107.48 -42.80 -107.98
#